data_AF-A0A1T4XGN0-F1
#
_entry.id   AF-A0A1T4XGN0-F1
#
_cell.length_a   1.000
_cell.length_b   1.000
_cell.length_c   1.000
_cell.angle_alpha   90.00
_cell.angle_beta   90.00
_cell.angle_gamma   90.00
#
_symmetry.space_group_name_H-M   'P 1'
#
loop_
_entity.id
_entity.type
_entity.pdbx_description
1 polymer ?
#
loop_
_entity_poly.entity_id
_entity_poly.type
_entity_poly.pdbx_seq_one_letter_code
_entity_poly.pdbx_strand_id
1 'polypeptide(L)'
;MAVIFQLFIVYILLLLLSFAAPALHPILYTTLFLLTAVYVLFTFLVPFATSVLSLVEKVPVPYTTLLVVSAGLYYMGELLALQMKDEGYGAFARLFQTVMKIVILTLWFPSIKQLIETIHALIPW
;
A
#
# COMPACT_ATOMS: atom_id res chain seq x y z
N MET A 1 13.42 -12.31 -15.85
CA MET A 1 13.34 -13.69 -16.39
C MET A 1 12.96 -14.71 -15.32
N ALA A 2 13.77 -14.93 -14.28
CA ALA A 2 13.45 -15.94 -13.24
C ALA A 2 12.12 -15.70 -12.49
N VAL A 3 11.83 -14.45 -12.10
CA VAL A 3 10.59 -14.10 -11.38
C VAL A 3 9.33 -14.33 -12.21
N ILE A 4 9.37 -13.99 -13.50
CA ILE A 4 8.24 -14.19 -14.43
C ILE A 4 7.98 -15.69 -14.63
N PHE A 5 9.05 -16.48 -14.79
CA PHE A 5 8.95 -17.93 -14.91
C PHE A 5 8.40 -18.57 -13.62
N GLN A 6 8.84 -18.10 -12.46
CA GLN A 6 8.35 -18.56 -11.15
C GLN A 6 6.86 -18.21 -10.96
N LEU A 7 6.44 -17.00 -11.34
CA LEU A 7 5.02 -16.59 -11.30
C LEU A 7 4.16 -17.44 -12.24
N PHE A 8 4.68 -17.78 -13.41
CA PHE A 8 4.00 -18.66 -14.35
C PHE A 8 3.80 -20.08 -13.80
N ILE A 9 4.83 -20.65 -13.16
CA ILE A 9 4.72 -21.97 -12.50
C ILE A 9 3.70 -21.92 -11.35
N VAL A 10 3.75 -20.87 -10.52
CA VAL A 10 2.81 -20.66 -9.41
C VAL A 10 1.37 -20.54 -9.93
N TYR A 11 1.17 -19.85 -11.04
CA TYR A 11 -0.14 -19.74 -11.69
C TYR A 11 -0.68 -21.09 -12.16
N ILE A 12 0.15 -21.92 -12.83
CA ILE A 12 -0.26 -23.26 -13.28
C ILE A 12 -0.62 -24.15 -12.08
N LEU A 13 0.14 -24.09 -10.99
CA LEU A 13 -0.14 -24.84 -9.77
C LEU A 13 -1.47 -24.43 -9.12
N LEU A 14 -1.74 -23.14 -9.06
CA LEU A 14 -3.03 -22.62 -8.59
C LEU A 14 -4.18 -23.08 -9.48
N LEU A 15 -4.00 -23.04 -10.80
CA LEU A 15 -5.01 -23.51 -11.74
C LEU A 15 -5.31 -25.01 -11.58
N LEU A 16 -4.28 -25.85 -11.42
CA LEU A 16 -4.47 -27.27 -11.10
C LEU A 16 -5.19 -27.49 -9.77
N LEU A 17 -4.88 -26.66 -8.77
CA LEU A 17 -5.53 -26.72 -7.47
C LEU A 17 -6.99 -26.27 -7.51
N SER A 18 -7.37 -25.33 -8.39
CA SER A 18 -8.76 -24.93 -8.56
C SER A 18 -9.63 -26.09 -9.04
N PHE A 19 -9.06 -27.03 -9.80
CA PHE A 19 -9.73 -28.25 -10.23
C PHE A 19 -9.71 -29.37 -9.18
N ALA A 20 -8.63 -29.49 -8.39
CA ALA A 20 -8.46 -30.59 -7.43
C ALA A 20 -9.09 -30.33 -6.05
N ALA A 21 -9.03 -29.09 -5.55
CA ALA A 21 -9.51 -28.70 -4.22
C ALA A 21 -10.00 -27.24 -4.22
N PRO A 22 -11.18 -26.95 -4.81
CA PRO A 22 -11.66 -25.58 -5.02
C PRO A 22 -11.85 -24.78 -3.72
N ALA A 23 -12.06 -25.43 -2.57
CA ALA A 23 -12.16 -24.76 -1.27
C ALA A 23 -10.81 -24.21 -0.75
N LEU A 24 -9.68 -24.80 -1.16
CA LEU A 24 -8.34 -24.32 -0.77
C LEU A 24 -7.79 -23.25 -1.71
N HIS A 25 -8.35 -23.16 -2.91
CA HIS A 25 -7.87 -22.24 -3.95
C HIS A 25 -7.83 -20.76 -3.49
N PRO A 26 -8.87 -20.19 -2.86
CA PRO A 26 -8.86 -18.78 -2.45
C PRO A 26 -7.79 -18.48 -1.39
N ILE A 27 -7.58 -19.41 -0.45
CA ILE A 27 -6.60 -19.25 0.63
C ILE A 27 -5.18 -19.26 0.06
N LEU A 28 -4.86 -20.24 -0.78
CA LEU A 28 -3.54 -20.38 -1.38
C LEU A 28 -3.26 -19.26 -2.38
N TYR A 29 -4.26 -18.86 -3.17
CA TYR A 29 -4.14 -17.71 -4.07
C TYR A 29 -3.86 -16.42 -3.30
N THR A 30 -4.64 -16.14 -2.25
CA THR A 30 -4.44 -14.95 -1.41
C THR A 30 -3.06 -14.94 -0.75
N THR A 31 -2.60 -16.10 -0.26
CA THR A 31 -1.27 -16.23 0.37
C THR A 31 -0.13 -16.00 -0.63
N LEU A 32 -0.21 -16.61 -1.81
CA LEU A 32 0.78 -16.45 -2.88
C LEU A 32 0.78 -15.03 -3.45
N PHE A 33 -0.40 -14.43 -3.59
CA PHE A 33 -0.54 -13.03 -3.96
C PHE A 33 0.14 -12.13 -2.93
N LEU A 34 -0.14 -12.30 -1.63
CA LEU A 34 0.48 -11.51 -0.57
C LEU A 34 2.01 -11.66 -0.57
N LEU A 35 2.52 -12.89 -0.69
CA LEU A 35 3.96 -13.15 -0.72
C LEU A 35 4.62 -12.48 -1.93
N THR A 36 3.99 -12.57 -3.10
CA THR A 36 4.45 -11.89 -4.33
C THR A 36 4.37 -10.38 -4.20
N ALA A 37 3.27 -9.85 -3.66
CA ALA A 37 3.07 -8.42 -3.46
C ALA A 37 4.13 -7.86 -2.51
N VAL A 38 4.42 -8.55 -1.41
CA VAL A 38 5.51 -8.20 -0.48
C VAL A 38 6.86 -8.22 -1.19
N TYR A 39 7.15 -9.28 -1.95
CA TYR A 39 8.41 -9.39 -2.70
C TYR A 39 8.58 -8.23 -3.70
N VAL A 40 7.55 -7.94 -4.50
CA VAL A 40 7.56 -6.82 -5.46
C VAL A 40 7.67 -5.48 -4.73
N LEU A 41 6.97 -5.34 -3.61
CA LEU A 41 6.99 -4.14 -2.78
C LEU A 41 8.41 -3.84 -2.31
N PHE A 42 9.09 -4.78 -1.68
CA PHE A 42 10.45 -4.57 -1.16
C PHE A 42 11.52 -4.50 -2.25
N THR A 43 11.38 -5.26 -3.33
CA THR A 43 12.41 -5.36 -4.37
C THR A 43 12.37 -4.21 -5.36
N PHE A 44 11.17 -3.71 -5.70
CA PHE A 44 11.00 -2.71 -6.76
C PHE A 44 10.34 -1.43 -6.25
N LEU A 45 9.22 -1.55 -5.52
CA LEU A 45 8.43 -0.36 -5.17
C LEU A 45 9.06 0.48 -4.06
N VAL A 46 9.66 -0.12 -3.04
CA VAL A 46 10.40 0.58 -1.99
C VAL A 46 11.59 1.36 -2.57
N PRO A 47 12.51 0.75 -3.34
CA PRO A 47 13.62 1.51 -3.93
C PRO A 47 13.17 2.56 -4.96
N PHE A 48 12.06 2.32 -5.66
CA PHE A 48 11.44 3.34 -6.51
C PHE A 48 10.90 4.52 -5.67
N ALA A 49 10.16 4.22 -4.60
CA ALA A 49 9.59 5.22 -3.71
C ALA A 49 10.69 6.07 -3.04
N THR A 50 11.79 5.47 -2.59
CA THR A 50 12.92 6.21 -2.02
C THR A 50 13.59 7.12 -3.05
N SER A 51 13.71 6.66 -4.31
CA SER A 51 14.24 7.47 -5.41
C SER A 51 13.33 8.67 -5.72
N VAL A 52 12.00 8.46 -5.77
CA VAL A 52 11.02 9.53 -5.96
C VAL A 52 11.02 10.50 -4.78
N LEU A 53 11.08 10.01 -3.55
CA LEU A 53 11.18 10.83 -2.34
C LEU A 53 12.42 11.73 -2.38
N SER A 54 13.57 11.19 -2.80
CA SER A 54 14.81 11.98 -2.92
C SER A 54 14.73 13.10 -3.98
N LEU A 55 13.85 12.95 -4.98
CA LEU A 55 13.58 13.99 -5.98
C LEU A 55 12.60 15.03 -5.43
N VAL A 56 11.61 14.58 -4.65
CA VAL A 56 10.59 15.44 -4.02
C VAL A 56 11.19 16.28 -2.89
N GLU A 57 12.13 15.75 -2.11
CA GLU A 57 12.85 16.50 -1.06
C GLU A 57 13.62 17.71 -1.59
N LYS A 58 13.97 17.71 -2.88
CA LYS A 58 14.63 18.84 -3.55
C LYS A 58 13.66 19.96 -3.92
N VAL A 59 12.35 19.74 -3.80
CA VAL A 59 11.33 20.73 -4.09
C VAL A 59 11.05 21.52 -2.81
N PRO A 60 11.26 22.85 -2.79
CA PRO A 60 11.11 23.68 -1.59
C PRO A 60 9.64 24.03 -1.32
N VAL A 61 8.76 23.03 -1.37
CA VAL A 61 7.33 23.19 -1.12
C VAL A 61 6.98 22.45 0.18
N PRO A 62 6.35 23.12 1.16
CA PRO A 62 5.99 22.50 2.42
C PRO A 62 5.00 21.34 2.18
N TYR A 63 5.14 20.27 2.97
CA TYR A 63 4.26 19.09 2.97
C TYR A 63 4.28 18.21 1.71
N THR A 64 5.08 18.49 0.68
CA THR A 64 5.07 17.69 -0.57
C THR A 64 5.44 16.22 -0.32
N THR A 65 6.49 15.96 0.46
CA THR A 65 6.85 14.61 0.90
C THR A 65 5.68 13.92 1.60
N LEU A 66 4.98 14.65 2.47
CA LEU A 66 3.87 14.11 3.27
C LEU A 66 2.66 13.76 2.39
N LEU A 67 2.36 14.59 1.38
CA LEU A 67 1.34 14.33 0.36
C LEU A 67 1.69 13.11 -0.50
N VAL A 68 2.93 13.02 -1.00
CA VAL A 68 3.39 11.91 -1.85
C VAL A 68 3.34 10.59 -1.09
N VAL A 69 3.82 10.56 0.16
CA VAL A 69 3.76 9.37 1.02
C VAL A 69 2.30 8.98 1.31
N SER A 70 1.45 9.95 1.63
CA SER A 70 0.03 9.69 1.91
C SER A 70 -0.70 9.11 0.70
N ALA A 71 -0.48 9.67 -0.48
CA ALA A 71 -1.05 9.16 -1.73
C ALA A 71 -0.54 7.74 -2.04
N GLY A 72 0.75 7.50 -1.87
CA GLY A 72 1.35 6.17 -2.05
C GLY A 72 0.74 5.11 -1.11
N LEU A 73 0.61 5.44 0.17
CA LEU A 73 -0.02 4.58 1.16
C LEU A 73 -1.50 4.31 0.84
N TYR A 74 -2.23 5.33 0.41
CA TYR A 74 -3.64 5.19 0.05
C TYR A 74 -3.84 4.23 -1.12
N TYR A 75 -3.13 4.46 -2.23
CA TYR A 75 -3.25 3.60 -3.42
C TYR A 75 -2.76 2.18 -3.17
N MET A 76 -1.69 2.00 -2.39
CA MET A 76 -1.25 0.67 -1.97
C MET A 76 -2.34 -0.04 -1.15
N GLY A 77 -2.93 0.70 -0.20
CA GLY A 77 -4.06 0.25 0.59
C GLY A 77 -5.23 -0.21 -0.29
N GLU A 78 -5.50 0.52 -1.37
CA GLU A 78 -6.62 0.29 -2.28
C GLU A 78 -6.40 -0.93 -3.15
N LEU A 79 -5.20 -1.07 -3.71
CA LEU A 79 -4.80 -2.22 -4.53
C LEU A 79 -4.92 -3.53 -3.74
N LEU A 80 -4.43 -3.56 -2.50
CA LEU A 80 -4.51 -4.73 -1.63
C LEU A 80 -5.96 -5.03 -1.20
N ALA A 81 -6.74 -3.99 -0.90
CA ALA A 81 -8.14 -4.15 -0.52
C ALA A 81 -9.02 -4.65 -1.68
N LEU A 82 -8.76 -4.20 -2.91
CA LEU A 82 -9.42 -4.69 -4.12
C LEU A 82 -9.19 -6.20 -4.28
N GLN A 83 -7.94 -6.65 -4.22
CA GLN A 83 -7.63 -8.07 -4.33
C GLN A 83 -8.32 -8.90 -3.24
N MET A 84 -8.30 -8.44 -1.99
CA MET A 84 -8.98 -9.12 -0.89
C MET A 84 -10.49 -9.19 -1.10
N LYS A 85 -11.10 -8.16 -1.68
CA LYS A 85 -12.54 -8.14 -1.97
C LYS A 85 -12.90 -9.16 -3.05
N ASP A 86 -12.09 -9.26 -4.10
CA ASP A 86 -12.34 -10.16 -5.23
C ASP A 86 -12.22 -11.64 -4.83
N GLU A 87 -11.40 -11.94 -3.82
CA GLU A 87 -11.23 -13.30 -3.24
C GLU A 87 -12.22 -13.62 -2.10
N GLY A 88 -13.23 -12.76 -1.87
CA GLY A 88 -14.28 -12.98 -0.85
C GLY A 88 -13.95 -12.47 0.56
N TYR A 89 -12.79 -11.86 0.77
CA TYR A 89 -12.35 -11.26 2.05
C TYR A 89 -12.76 -9.78 2.19
N GLY A 90 -13.92 -9.40 1.66
CA GLY A 90 -14.35 -8.00 1.61
C GLY A 90 -14.45 -7.28 2.97
N ALA A 91 -14.70 -8.00 4.07
CA ALA A 91 -14.67 -7.43 5.42
C ALA A 91 -13.24 -7.04 5.86
N PHE A 92 -12.26 -7.90 5.59
CA PHE A 92 -10.84 -7.62 5.83
C PHE A 92 -10.35 -6.47 4.95
N ALA A 93 -10.77 -6.43 3.69
CA ALA A 93 -10.47 -5.32 2.78
C ALA A 93 -10.88 -3.95 3.35
N ARG A 94 -12.09 -3.87 3.94
CA ARG A 94 -12.59 -2.63 4.57
C ARG A 94 -11.81 -2.26 5.82
N LEU A 95 -11.50 -3.24 6.67
CA LEU A 95 -10.70 -3.01 7.87
C LEU A 95 -9.32 -2.51 7.50
N PHE A 96 -8.66 -3.14 6.52
CA PHE A 96 -7.36 -2.74 6.03
C PHE A 96 -7.37 -1.30 5.50
N GLN A 97 -8.35 -0.95 4.67
CA GLN A 97 -8.55 0.42 4.19
C GLN A 97 -8.75 1.43 5.32
N THR A 98 -9.52 1.06 6.34
CA THR A 98 -9.76 1.92 7.50
C THR A 98 -8.47 2.17 8.27
N VAL A 99 -7.67 1.12 8.50
CA VAL A 99 -6.36 1.23 9.16
C VAL A 99 -5.41 2.12 8.36
N MET A 100 -5.34 1.95 7.03
CA MET A 100 -4.49 2.79 6.18
C MET A 100 -4.86 4.27 6.26
N LYS A 101 -6.16 4.60 6.29
CA LYS A 101 -6.62 5.99 6.48
C LYS A 101 -6.25 6.55 7.86
N ILE A 102 -6.34 5.75 8.91
CA ILE A 102 -5.93 6.15 10.27
C ILE A 102 -4.42 6.42 10.31
N VAL A 103 -3.62 5.57 9.68
CA VAL A 103 -2.15 5.76 9.56
C VAL A 103 -1.85 7.08 8.84
N ILE A 104 -2.51 7.33 7.70
CA ILE A 104 -2.35 8.59 6.97
C ILE A 104 -2.71 9.78 7.87
N LEU A 105 -3.87 9.77 8.52
CA LEU A 105 -4.26 10.86 9.43
C LEU A 105 -3.23 11.09 10.56
N THR A 106 -2.67 10.01 11.10
CA THR A 106 -1.65 10.07 12.15
C THR A 106 -0.36 10.72 11.65
N LEU A 107 0.05 10.46 10.40
CA LEU A 107 1.21 11.09 9.78
C LEU A 107 1.04 12.61 9.60
N TRP A 108 -0.19 13.09 9.41
CA TRP A 108 -0.49 14.52 9.27
C TRP A 108 -0.52 15.28 10.60
N PHE A 109 -0.65 14.59 11.72
CA PHE A 109 -0.85 15.23 13.04
C PHE A 109 0.24 16.25 13.42
N PRO A 110 1.55 15.97 13.24
CA PRO A 110 2.60 16.95 13.52
C PRO A 110 2.50 18.21 12.65
N SER A 111 2.14 18.03 11.38
CA SER A 111 1.98 19.15 10.42
C SER A 111 0.78 20.03 10.79
N ILE A 112 -0.33 19.41 11.20
CA ILE A 112 -1.52 20.13 11.69
C ILE A 112 -1.17 20.95 12.94
N LYS A 113 -0.43 20.36 13.90
CA LYS A 113 0.02 21.06 15.10
C LYS A 113 0.85 22.29 14.75
N GLN A 114 1.83 22.14 13.86
CA GLN A 114 2.69 23.24 13.42
C GLN A 114 1.90 24.35 12.71
N LEU A 115 0.89 23.97 11.92
CA LEU A 115 0.03 24.90 11.21
C LEU A 115 -0.86 25.68 12.19
N ILE A 116 -1.40 25.03 13.22
CA ILE A 116 -2.14 25.68 14.32
C ILE A 116 -1.24 26.67 15.07
N GLU A 117 -0.01 26.27 15.43
CA GLU A 117 0.96 27.15 16.11
C GLU A 117 1.32 28.37 15.26
N THR A 118 1.52 28.17 13.96
CA THR A 118 1.82 29.26 13.00
C THR A 118 0.65 30.24 12.90
N ILE A 119 -0.59 29.74 12.83
CA ILE A 119 -1.80 30.59 12.83
C ILE A 119 -1.91 31.38 14.14
N HIS A 120 -1.67 30.75 15.29
CA HIS A 120 -1.68 31.45 16.59
C HIS A 120 -0.60 32.53 16.68
N ALA A 121 0.57 32.32 16.08
CA ALA A 121 1.62 33.33 16.04
C ALA A 121 1.29 34.51 15.10
N LEU A 122 0.48 34.28 14.06
CA LEU A 122 0.10 35.28 13.05
C LEU A 122 -1.15 36.10 13.41
N ILE A 123 -2.00 35.58 14.29
CA ILE A 123 -3.17 36.30 14.80
C ILE A 123 -2.79 36.88 16.17
N PRO A 124 -2.46 38.19 16.26
CA PRO A 124 -2.29 38.84 17.54
C PRO A 124 -3.67 38.90 18.20
N TRP A 125 -3.85 38.11 19.25
CA TRP A 125 -4.92 38.33 20.23
C TRP A 125 -4.39 39.25 21.32
#